data_AF-A0A9E5XYK6-F1
#
_entry.id   AF-A0A9E5XYK6-F1
#
_cell.length_a   1.000
_cell.length_b   1.000
_cell.length_c   1.000
_cell.angle_alpha   90.00
_cell.angle_beta   90.00
_cell.angle_gamma   90.00
#
_symmetry.space_group_name_H-M   'P 1'
#
loop_
_entity.id
_entity.type
_entity.pdbx_description
1 polymer ?
#
loop_
_entity_poly.entity_id
_entity_poly.type
_entity_poly.pdbx_seq_one_letter_code
_entity_poly.pdbx_strand_id
1 'polypeptide(L)'
;MKLLGPGIFLVFSPERFPRLIKNISKRISKFKFIHYVLLAANLLVLFLAWAFLLYATWFSLHQFSLPKKERVPAVMPVIPGLTVPITALASIVLLLLVHELSHGILAEYYGARVKSFGIVYLLFIPVGAFVEIDDQDLAALAPSKKFNIFGVASLMNVLTGLLAVLLLRWLIPALHANLQDVVAGKLSVLFWFAVLSISIGLVNLLPLAGLDGYKMMQALEEMVRNRTLKTCIKKARDLLAALFLAVILLSFLAIIF
;
A
#
# COMPACT_ATOMS: atom_id res chain seq x y z
N MET A 1 0.84 23.20 13.51
CA MET A 1 1.76 22.04 13.49
C MET A 1 1.77 21.48 14.91
N LYS A 2 1.58 20.16 15.09
CA LYS A 2 1.61 19.51 16.42
C LYS A 2 2.82 18.57 16.49
N LEU A 3 3.43 18.46 17.66
CA LEU A 3 4.53 17.52 17.94
C LEU A 3 3.95 16.14 18.28
N LEU A 4 4.52 15.06 17.73
CA LEU A 4 4.23 13.68 18.13
C LEU A 4 5.46 13.05 18.81
N GLY A 5 5.24 12.38 19.94
CA GLY A 5 6.28 11.64 20.67
C GLY A 5 7.38 12.54 21.26
N PRO A 6 8.67 12.12 21.26
CA PRO A 6 9.78 12.87 21.86
C PRO A 6 10.18 14.16 21.12
N GLY A 7 9.26 14.78 20.36
CA GLY A 7 9.45 16.06 19.68
C GLY A 7 10.16 16.00 18.32
N ILE A 8 10.47 14.80 17.82
CA ILE A 8 11.21 14.59 16.56
C ILE A 8 10.28 14.57 15.34
N PHE A 9 9.02 14.15 15.53
CA PHE A 9 8.01 14.11 14.46
C PHE A 9 7.09 15.32 14.54
N LEU A 10 6.94 16.01 13.41
CA LEU A 10 6.03 17.13 13.22
C LEU A 10 4.86 16.71 12.35
N VAL A 11 3.66 17.09 12.76
CA VAL A 11 2.44 16.80 12.00
C VAL A 11 1.82 18.08 11.47
N PHE A 12 1.60 18.10 10.17
CA PHE A 12 0.81 19.11 9.50
C PHE A 12 -0.54 18.52 9.09
N SER A 13 -1.61 18.93 9.78
CA SER A 13 -2.98 18.50 9.49
C SER A 13 -3.92 19.69 9.33
N PRO A 14 -4.14 20.15 8.07
CA PRO A 14 -5.11 21.20 7.79
C PRO A 14 -6.55 20.78 8.05
N GLU A 15 -7.30 21.63 8.76
CA GLU A 15 -8.75 21.46 9.02
C GLU A 15 -9.62 21.48 7.75
N ARG A 16 -9.04 21.84 6.59
CA ARG A 16 -9.73 21.83 5.31
C ARG A 16 -9.74 20.45 4.66
N PHE A 17 -8.79 19.56 4.98
CA PHE A 17 -8.68 18.25 4.34
C PHE A 17 -9.86 17.31 4.65
N PRO A 18 -10.32 17.15 5.90
CA PRO A 18 -11.51 16.33 6.17
C PRO A 18 -12.74 16.81 5.39
N ARG A 19 -12.91 18.13 5.25
CA ARG A 19 -13.98 18.73 4.43
C ARG A 19 -13.81 18.41 2.95
N LEU A 20 -12.59 18.45 2.42
CA LEU A 20 -12.31 18.08 1.03
C LEU A 20 -12.63 16.60 0.76
N ILE A 21 -12.15 15.70 1.62
CA ILE A 21 -12.41 14.26 1.54
C ILE A 21 -13.93 14.01 1.56
N LYS A 22 -14.66 14.64 2.49
CA LYS A 22 -16.12 14.56 2.57
C LYS A 22 -16.82 15.05 1.31
N ASN A 23 -16.35 16.14 0.70
CA ASN A 23 -16.93 16.66 -0.54
C ASN A 23 -16.69 15.72 -1.74
N ILE A 24 -15.48 15.16 -1.86
CA ILE A 24 -15.17 14.16 -2.88
C ILE A 24 -16.04 12.92 -2.68
N SER A 25 -16.14 12.44 -1.44
CA SER A 25 -16.99 11.30 -1.07
C SER A 25 -18.45 11.52 -1.46
N LYS A 26 -19.05 12.68 -1.14
CA LYS A 26 -20.43 13.01 -1.54
C LYS A 26 -20.68 12.98 -3.05
N ARG A 27 -19.64 13.21 -3.86
CA ARG A 27 -19.75 13.14 -5.32
C ARG A 27 -19.85 11.69 -5.79
N ILE A 28 -19.05 10.82 -5.15
CA ILE A 28 -18.94 9.38 -5.45
C ILE A 28 -20.12 8.61 -4.86
N SER A 29 -20.69 9.05 -3.73
CA SER A 29 -21.80 8.41 -3.01
C SER A 29 -23.09 8.27 -3.82
N LYS A 30 -23.19 8.95 -4.96
CA LYS A 30 -24.29 8.81 -5.93
C LYS A 30 -24.29 7.42 -6.61
N PHE A 31 -23.14 6.77 -6.71
CA PHE A 31 -22.96 5.54 -7.46
C PHE A 31 -22.90 4.32 -6.53
N LYS A 32 -24.07 3.81 -6.14
CA LYS A 32 -24.17 2.68 -5.19
C LYS A 32 -23.50 1.38 -5.67
N PHE A 33 -23.32 1.21 -6.98
CA PHE A 33 -22.66 0.02 -7.55
C PHE A 33 -21.16 -0.06 -7.21
N ILE A 34 -20.54 1.07 -6.82
CA ILE A 34 -19.11 1.14 -6.47
C ILE A 34 -18.76 0.14 -5.37
N HIS A 35 -19.68 -0.12 -4.44
CA HIS A 35 -19.45 -1.11 -3.38
C HIS A 35 -19.10 -2.50 -3.93
N TYR A 36 -19.89 -2.99 -4.90
CA TYR A 36 -19.70 -4.34 -5.46
C TYR A 36 -18.48 -4.41 -6.38
N VAL A 37 -18.24 -3.34 -7.16
CA VAL A 37 -17.04 -3.24 -8.00
C VAL A 37 -15.78 -3.26 -7.14
N LEU A 38 -15.74 -2.47 -6.06
CA LEU A 38 -14.62 -2.46 -5.13
C LEU A 38 -14.46 -3.80 -4.41
N LEU A 39 -15.56 -4.46 -4.02
CA LEU A 39 -15.48 -5.77 -3.37
C LEU A 39 -14.80 -6.79 -4.28
N ALA A 40 -15.22 -6.86 -5.54
CA ALA A 40 -14.60 -7.74 -6.53
C ALA A 40 -13.15 -7.35 -6.84
N ALA A 41 -12.87 -6.06 -7.05
CA ALA A 41 -11.52 -5.57 -7.36
C ALA A 41 -10.53 -5.77 -6.22
N ASN A 42 -10.96 -5.55 -4.97
CA ASN A 42 -10.15 -5.76 -3.77
C ASN A 42 -9.88 -7.24 -3.52
N LEU A 43 -10.85 -8.13 -3.76
CA LEU A 43 -10.60 -9.57 -3.73
C LEU A 43 -9.60 -9.97 -4.82
N LEU A 44 -9.80 -9.50 -6.05
CA LEU A 44 -8.92 -9.81 -7.17
C LEU A 44 -7.49 -9.36 -6.91
N VAL A 45 -7.28 -8.09 -6.51
CA VAL A 45 -5.92 -7.57 -6.25
C VAL A 45 -5.26 -8.28 -5.08
N LEU A 46 -6.02 -8.67 -4.04
CA LEU A 46 -5.50 -9.46 -2.91
C LEU A 46 -4.98 -10.83 -3.40
N PHE A 47 -5.79 -11.57 -4.16
CA PHE A 47 -5.38 -12.86 -4.70
C PHE A 47 -4.21 -12.76 -5.68
N LEU A 48 -4.22 -11.77 -6.58
CA LEU A 48 -3.12 -11.54 -7.53
C LEU A 48 -1.84 -11.16 -6.80
N ALA A 49 -1.92 -10.30 -5.77
CA ALA A 49 -0.77 -9.93 -4.96
C ALA A 49 -0.17 -11.15 -4.27
N TRP A 50 -1.00 -12.00 -3.66
CA TRP A 50 -0.50 -13.21 -2.99
C TRP A 50 0.05 -14.23 -3.97
N ALA A 51 -0.58 -14.44 -5.13
CA ALA A 51 -0.05 -15.32 -6.16
C ALA A 51 1.31 -14.82 -6.66
N PHE A 52 1.45 -13.52 -6.90
CA PHE A 52 2.71 -12.89 -7.25
C PHE A 52 3.77 -13.06 -6.15
N LEU A 53 3.42 -12.83 -4.88
CA LEU A 53 4.36 -12.94 -3.76
C LEU A 53 4.79 -14.39 -3.50
N LEU A 54 3.89 -15.37 -3.69
CA LEU A 54 4.22 -16.79 -3.65
C LEU A 54 5.13 -17.19 -4.81
N TYR A 55 4.90 -16.65 -6.01
CA TYR A 55 5.81 -16.84 -7.13
C TYR A 55 7.18 -16.21 -6.87
N ALA A 56 7.23 -14.97 -6.37
CA ALA A 56 8.47 -14.27 -6.01
C ALA A 56 9.25 -15.00 -4.91
N THR A 57 8.52 -15.60 -3.96
CA THR A 57 9.06 -16.51 -2.95
C THR A 57 9.74 -17.70 -3.60
N TRP A 58 8.99 -18.44 -4.42
CA TRP A 58 9.48 -19.62 -5.11
C TRP A 58 10.72 -19.27 -5.96
N PHE A 59 10.66 -18.17 -6.70
CA PHE A 59 11.78 -17.65 -7.48
C PHE A 59 13.01 -17.37 -6.60
N SER A 60 12.84 -16.69 -5.47
CA SER A 60 13.94 -16.41 -4.53
C SER A 60 14.58 -17.68 -3.96
N LEU A 61 13.79 -18.71 -3.66
CA LEU A 61 14.32 -19.98 -3.16
C LEU A 61 15.17 -20.69 -4.21
N HIS A 62 14.80 -20.61 -5.49
CA HIS A 62 15.58 -21.20 -6.58
C HIS A 62 16.91 -20.46 -6.83
N GLN A 63 17.04 -19.21 -6.38
CA GLN A 63 18.30 -18.45 -6.46
C GLN A 63 19.38 -19.01 -5.52
N PHE A 64 19.03 -19.75 -4.46
CA PHE A 64 20.03 -20.33 -3.56
C PHE A 64 20.92 -21.38 -4.25
N SER A 65 20.43 -21.99 -5.34
CA SER A 65 21.20 -22.88 -6.20
C SER A 65 22.26 -22.15 -7.04
N LEU A 66 22.17 -20.82 -7.14
CA LEU A 66 23.12 -20.00 -7.88
C LEU A 66 24.28 -19.53 -6.99
N PRO A 67 25.48 -19.26 -7.58
CA PRO A 67 26.56 -18.57 -6.89
C PRO A 67 26.08 -17.25 -6.29
N LYS A 68 26.59 -16.87 -5.10
CA LYS A 68 26.15 -15.67 -4.36
C LYS A 68 26.09 -14.40 -5.22
N LYS A 69 27.08 -14.20 -6.09
CA LYS A 69 27.19 -13.01 -6.96
C LYS A 69 26.08 -12.89 -8.00
N GLU A 70 25.38 -13.97 -8.28
CA GLU A 70 24.31 -14.05 -9.30
C GLU A 70 22.92 -14.02 -8.67
N ARG A 71 22.83 -14.03 -7.33
CA ARG A 71 21.55 -14.01 -6.61
C ARG A 71 20.92 -12.62 -6.69
N VAL A 72 19.66 -12.57 -7.11
CA VAL A 72 18.84 -11.35 -7.12
C VAL A 72 17.65 -11.51 -6.16
N PRO A 73 17.45 -10.59 -5.20
CA PRO A 73 16.30 -10.67 -4.31
C PRO A 73 15.02 -10.40 -5.09
N ALA A 74 14.01 -11.26 -4.95
CA ALA A 74 12.72 -11.04 -5.60
C ALA A 74 11.91 -9.90 -4.96
N VAL A 75 12.13 -9.64 -3.67
CA VAL A 75 11.54 -8.53 -2.93
C VAL A 75 12.66 -7.77 -2.24
N MET A 76 12.83 -6.51 -2.60
CA MET A 76 13.78 -5.62 -1.94
C MET A 76 13.04 -4.73 -0.93
N PRO A 77 13.49 -4.66 0.34
CA PRO A 77 12.95 -3.75 1.32
C PRO A 77 13.07 -2.31 0.85
N VAL A 78 12.07 -1.47 1.09
CA VAL A 78 12.12 -0.03 0.75
C VAL A 78 12.76 0.74 1.91
N ILE A 79 14.03 1.07 1.77
CA ILE A 79 14.83 1.80 2.76
C ILE A 79 15.51 2.99 2.05
N PRO A 80 15.02 4.22 2.26
CA PRO A 80 15.62 5.42 1.69
C PRO A 80 17.11 5.54 2.05
N GLY A 81 17.95 5.82 1.06
CA GLY A 81 19.40 5.92 1.19
C GLY A 81 20.16 4.60 1.12
N LEU A 82 19.48 3.45 1.25
CA LEU A 82 20.11 2.12 1.16
C LEU A 82 19.67 1.36 -0.09
N THR A 83 18.38 1.13 -0.23
CA THR A 83 17.79 0.37 -1.35
C THR A 83 17.05 1.26 -2.34
N VAL A 84 16.67 2.46 -1.90
CA VAL A 84 15.96 3.45 -2.71
C VAL A 84 16.69 4.79 -2.58
N PRO A 85 16.99 5.50 -3.68
CA PRO A 85 17.72 6.76 -3.61
C PRO A 85 16.88 7.83 -2.89
N ILE A 86 17.56 8.78 -2.26
CA ILE A 86 16.91 9.88 -1.52
C ILE A 86 16.01 10.73 -2.45
N THR A 87 16.32 10.78 -3.75
CA THR A 87 15.50 11.44 -4.77
C THR A 87 14.09 10.85 -4.89
N ALA A 88 13.88 9.61 -4.46
CA ALA A 88 12.57 8.95 -4.44
C ALA A 88 11.68 9.39 -3.27
N LEU A 89 12.19 10.20 -2.32
CA LEU A 89 11.41 10.60 -1.15
C LEU A 89 10.13 11.34 -1.55
N ALA A 90 10.19 12.19 -2.58
CA ALA A 90 9.01 12.84 -3.14
C ALA A 90 7.97 11.82 -3.64
N SER A 91 8.43 10.73 -4.26
CA SER A 91 7.59 9.63 -4.72
C SER A 91 6.95 8.87 -3.56
N ILE A 92 7.69 8.65 -2.46
CA ILE A 92 7.17 8.03 -1.22
C ILE A 92 6.05 8.88 -0.62
N VAL A 93 6.25 10.19 -0.52
CA VAL A 93 5.20 11.08 0.00
C VAL A 93 3.99 11.05 -0.92
N LEU A 94 4.19 11.11 -2.24
CA LEU A 94 3.10 11.11 -3.21
C LEU A 94 2.28 9.81 -3.17
N LEU A 95 2.92 8.64 -3.12
CA LEU A 95 2.21 7.36 -3.04
C LEU A 95 1.49 7.21 -1.70
N LEU A 96 2.08 7.67 -0.59
CA LEU A 96 1.42 7.62 0.73
C LEU A 96 0.23 8.57 0.77
N LEU A 97 0.29 9.72 0.12
CA LEU A 97 -0.89 10.59 -0.05
C LEU A 97 -2.00 9.86 -0.81
N VAL A 98 -1.70 9.22 -1.94
CA VAL A 98 -2.68 8.42 -2.69
C VAL A 98 -3.29 7.33 -1.79
N HIS A 99 -2.45 6.63 -1.03
CA HIS A 99 -2.84 5.55 -0.13
C HIS A 99 -3.81 6.04 0.96
N GLU A 100 -3.39 7.01 1.77
CA GLU A 100 -4.15 7.53 2.91
C GLU A 100 -5.42 8.28 2.47
N LEU A 101 -5.36 9.01 1.34
CA LEU A 101 -6.55 9.65 0.78
C LEU A 101 -7.60 8.62 0.35
N SER A 102 -7.17 7.47 -0.17
CA SER A 102 -8.09 6.41 -0.61
C SER A 102 -8.85 5.81 0.57
N HIS A 103 -8.16 5.53 1.68
CA HIS A 103 -8.79 5.13 2.96
C HIS A 103 -9.82 6.17 3.40
N GLY A 104 -9.43 7.45 3.46
CA GLY A 104 -10.30 8.53 3.92
C GLY A 104 -11.54 8.76 3.06
N ILE A 105 -11.38 8.80 1.73
CA ILE A 105 -12.48 9.03 0.80
C ILE A 105 -13.51 7.90 0.93
N LEU A 106 -13.04 6.66 0.99
CA LEU A 106 -13.94 5.51 1.05
C LEU A 106 -14.56 5.32 2.45
N ALA A 107 -13.86 5.71 3.51
CA ALA A 107 -14.42 5.78 4.86
C ALA A 107 -15.61 6.74 4.91
N GLU A 108 -15.43 7.99 4.45
CA GLU A 108 -16.53 8.98 4.38
C GLU A 108 -17.67 8.48 3.48
N TYR A 109 -17.36 7.78 2.37
CA TYR A 109 -18.38 7.20 1.48
C TYR A 109 -19.28 6.19 2.20
N TYR A 110 -18.71 5.38 3.10
CA TYR A 110 -19.45 4.41 3.88
C TYR A 110 -20.08 4.96 5.15
N GLY A 111 -19.82 6.22 5.48
CA GLY A 111 -20.34 6.91 6.66
C GLY A 111 -19.42 6.90 7.88
N ALA A 112 -18.16 6.49 7.74
CA ALA A 112 -17.15 6.61 8.79
C ALA A 112 -16.41 7.94 8.65
N ARG A 113 -16.49 8.80 9.69
CA ARG A 113 -15.96 10.16 9.61
C ARG A 113 -14.43 10.16 9.68
N VAL A 114 -13.82 10.99 8.85
CA VAL A 114 -12.38 11.31 8.94
C VAL A 114 -12.20 12.44 9.95
N LYS A 115 -11.50 12.16 11.06
CA LYS A 115 -11.17 13.13 12.11
C LYS A 115 -10.06 14.07 11.66
N SER A 116 -9.02 13.50 11.08
CA SER A 116 -7.84 14.24 10.68
C SER A 116 -7.16 13.57 9.48
N PHE A 117 -6.44 14.39 8.70
CA PHE A 117 -5.62 13.94 7.59
C PHE A 117 -4.42 14.88 7.47
N GLY A 118 -3.25 14.35 7.15
CA GLY A 118 -2.07 15.20 7.06
C GLY A 118 -0.80 14.51 6.60
N ILE A 119 0.27 15.28 6.68
CA ILE A 119 1.63 14.85 6.35
C ILE A 119 2.44 14.78 7.65
N VAL A 120 3.21 13.71 7.79
CA VAL A 120 4.16 13.48 8.87
C VAL A 120 5.55 13.89 8.39
N TYR A 121 6.22 14.69 9.20
CA TYR A 121 7.57 15.18 8.94
C TYR A 121 8.54 14.66 10.00
N LEU A 122 9.73 14.28 9.56
CA LEU A 122 10.91 14.12 10.41
C LEU A 122 11.69 15.43 10.32
N LEU A 123 11.71 16.21 11.41
CA LEU A 123 12.18 17.61 11.37
C LEU A 123 11.44 18.39 10.27
N PHE A 124 12.12 18.77 9.19
CA PHE A 124 11.55 19.50 8.05
C PHE A 124 11.31 18.63 6.81
N ILE A 125 11.61 17.33 6.88
CA ILE A 125 11.54 16.41 5.76
C ILE A 125 10.23 15.63 5.82
N PRO A 126 9.36 15.69 4.78
CA PRO A 126 8.14 14.89 4.76
C PRO A 126 8.50 13.41 4.61
N VAL A 127 8.05 12.58 5.55
CA VAL A 127 8.36 11.14 5.60
C VAL A 127 7.12 10.27 5.45
N GLY A 128 5.92 10.83 5.55
CA GLY A 128 4.70 10.07 5.34
C GLY A 128 3.43 10.90 5.32
N ALA A 129 2.30 10.22 5.16
CA ALA A 129 0.96 10.78 5.30
C ALA A 129 0.18 9.93 6.31
N PHE A 130 -0.94 10.45 6.79
CA PHE A 130 -1.86 9.68 7.63
C PHE A 130 -3.30 10.14 7.40
N VAL A 131 -4.23 9.21 7.55
CA VAL A 131 -5.65 9.49 7.76
C VAL A 131 -6.14 8.88 9.08
N GLU A 132 -6.80 9.69 9.89
CA GLU A 132 -7.43 9.24 11.13
C GLU A 132 -8.93 9.11 10.91
N ILE A 133 -9.43 7.88 10.95
CA ILE A 133 -10.85 7.56 10.83
C ILE A 133 -11.41 7.38 12.25
N ASP A 134 -12.65 7.82 12.50
CA ASP A 134 -13.30 7.56 13.79
C ASP A 134 -13.47 6.05 14.04
N ASP A 135 -12.85 5.54 15.10
CA ASP A 135 -12.86 4.12 15.44
C ASP A 135 -14.26 3.57 15.73
N GLN A 136 -15.16 4.37 16.33
CA GLN A 136 -16.52 3.93 16.64
C GLN A 136 -17.34 3.82 15.36
N ASP A 137 -17.26 4.82 14.49
CA ASP A 137 -17.93 4.80 13.19
C ASP A 137 -17.41 3.62 12.34
N LEU A 138 -16.09 3.40 12.32
CA LEU A 138 -15.45 2.31 11.58
C LEU A 138 -15.84 0.93 12.13
N ALA A 139 -15.88 0.76 13.46
CA ALA A 139 -16.29 -0.47 14.11
C ALA A 139 -17.76 -0.82 13.81
N ALA A 140 -18.63 0.20 13.71
CA ALA A 140 -20.06 0.05 13.41
C ALA A 140 -20.34 -0.33 11.94
N LEU A 141 -19.37 -0.20 11.03
CA LEU A 141 -19.57 -0.57 9.62
C LEU A 141 -19.73 -2.08 9.44
N ALA A 142 -20.50 -2.45 8.41
CA ALA A 142 -20.56 -3.84 7.96
C ALA A 142 -19.17 -4.33 7.52
N PRO A 143 -18.81 -5.61 7.76
CA PRO A 143 -17.49 -6.14 7.43
C PRO A 143 -17.08 -5.96 5.96
N SER A 144 -18.00 -6.07 5.00
CA SER A 144 -17.71 -5.84 3.57
C SER A 144 -17.29 -4.39 3.27
N LYS A 145 -17.78 -3.42 4.05
CA LYS A 145 -17.39 -2.02 3.93
C LYS A 145 -15.99 -1.81 4.51
N LYS A 146 -15.67 -2.41 5.67
CA LYS A 146 -14.33 -2.42 6.25
C LYS A 146 -13.31 -3.04 5.28
N PHE A 147 -13.65 -4.20 4.71
CA PHE A 147 -12.83 -4.86 3.69
C PHE A 147 -12.50 -3.92 2.52
N ASN A 148 -13.52 -3.19 2.04
CA ASN A 148 -13.32 -2.24 0.95
C ASN A 148 -12.47 -1.03 1.34
N ILE A 149 -12.67 -0.47 2.54
CA ILE A 149 -11.83 0.62 3.07
C ILE A 149 -10.37 0.18 3.11
N PHE A 150 -10.08 -0.97 3.71
CA PHE A 150 -8.69 -1.43 3.82
C PHE A 150 -8.09 -1.83 2.46
N GLY A 151 -8.87 -2.40 1.55
CA GLY A 151 -8.37 -2.82 0.23
C GLY A 151 -8.14 -1.69 -0.77
N VAL A 152 -8.96 -0.63 -0.72
CA VAL A 152 -8.93 0.40 -1.77
C VAL A 152 -7.61 1.15 -1.83
N ALA A 153 -6.92 1.32 -0.71
CA ALA A 153 -5.66 2.05 -0.67
C ALA A 153 -4.54 1.31 -1.41
N SER A 154 -4.44 -0.01 -1.22
CA SER A 154 -3.54 -0.87 -1.99
C SER A 154 -3.94 -0.96 -3.46
N LEU A 155 -5.24 -1.07 -3.75
CA LEU A 155 -5.76 -1.05 -5.12
C LEU A 155 -5.36 0.25 -5.85
N MET A 156 -5.54 1.41 -5.21
CA MET A 156 -5.21 2.71 -5.80
C MET A 156 -3.71 2.91 -5.99
N ASN A 157 -2.88 2.39 -5.08
CA ASN A 157 -1.44 2.39 -5.27
C ASN A 157 -1.03 1.53 -6.49
N VAL A 158 -1.54 0.30 -6.60
CA VAL A 158 -1.27 -0.55 -7.77
C VAL A 158 -1.76 0.12 -9.06
N LEU A 159 -2.97 0.67 -9.09
CA LEU A 159 -3.53 1.34 -10.27
C LEU A 159 -2.74 2.58 -10.68
N THR A 160 -2.39 3.46 -9.72
CA THR A 160 -1.61 4.67 -10.02
C THR A 160 -0.17 4.34 -10.41
N GLY A 161 0.41 3.30 -9.82
CA GLY A 161 1.73 2.80 -10.21
C GLY A 161 1.73 2.24 -11.63
N LEU A 162 0.73 1.42 -12.00
CA LEU A 162 0.55 0.92 -13.36
C LEU A 162 0.33 2.07 -14.36
N LEU A 163 -0.48 3.06 -13.99
CA LEU A 163 -0.68 4.26 -14.82
C LEU A 163 0.65 5.02 -15.03
N ALA A 164 1.48 5.14 -13.99
CA ALA A 164 2.79 5.76 -14.09
C ALA A 164 3.76 4.95 -14.98
N VAL A 165 3.70 3.61 -14.93
CA VAL A 165 4.45 2.74 -15.87
C VAL A 165 4.01 2.99 -17.31
N LEU A 166 2.70 3.05 -17.56
CA LEU A 166 2.17 3.34 -18.90
C LEU A 166 2.62 4.73 -19.37
N LEU A 167 2.58 5.74 -18.49
CA LEU A 167 3.04 7.08 -18.80
C LEU A 167 4.54 7.11 -19.13
N LEU A 168 5.38 6.41 -18.36
CA LEU A 168 6.82 6.30 -18.64
C LEU A 168 7.08 5.62 -19.99
N ARG A 169 6.34 4.55 -20.32
CA ARG A 169 6.42 3.87 -21.61
C ARG A 169 6.17 4.82 -22.79
N TRP A 170 5.30 5.80 -22.62
CA TRP A 170 5.03 6.84 -23.62
C TRP A 170 6.07 7.98 -23.60
N LEU A 171 6.48 8.44 -22.42
CA LEU A 171 7.38 9.58 -22.27
C LEU A 171 8.83 9.27 -22.66
N ILE A 172 9.33 8.06 -22.39
CA ILE A 172 10.73 7.71 -22.66
C ILE A 172 11.07 7.88 -24.16
N PRO A 173 10.32 7.29 -25.10
CA PRO A 173 10.56 7.51 -26.54
C PRO A 173 10.31 8.97 -26.95
N ALA A 174 9.23 9.59 -26.46
CA ALA A 174 8.86 10.95 -26.84
C ALA A 174 9.93 11.99 -26.47
N LEU A 175 10.62 11.77 -25.35
CA LEU A 175 11.68 12.65 -24.85
C LEU A 175 13.08 12.21 -25.32
N HIS A 176 13.20 11.14 -26.10
CA HIS A 176 14.47 10.49 -26.44
C HIS A 176 15.33 10.22 -25.19
N ALA A 177 14.66 9.91 -24.07
CA ALA A 177 15.29 9.78 -22.77
C ALA A 177 16.06 8.46 -22.67
N ASN A 178 17.27 8.51 -22.12
CA ASN A 178 18.06 7.33 -21.82
C ASN A 178 17.83 6.85 -20.37
N LEU A 179 18.48 5.76 -19.96
CA LEU A 179 18.34 5.22 -18.61
C LEU A 179 18.78 6.22 -17.51
N GLN A 180 19.77 7.07 -17.78
CA GLN A 180 20.20 8.10 -16.83
C GLN A 180 19.13 9.18 -16.66
N ASP A 181 18.45 9.60 -17.73
CA ASP A 181 17.34 10.56 -17.67
C ASP A 181 16.15 10.03 -16.86
N VAL A 182 15.97 8.70 -16.88
CA VAL A 182 14.92 8.00 -16.13
C VAL A 182 15.28 7.83 -14.67
N VAL A 183 16.50 7.39 -14.34
CA VAL A 183 16.86 7.03 -12.96
C VAL A 183 17.40 8.20 -12.16
N ALA A 184 18.18 9.09 -12.79
CA ALA A 184 18.84 10.23 -12.16
C ALA A 184 18.35 11.59 -12.69
N GLY A 185 17.60 11.60 -13.79
CA GLY A 185 17.10 12.82 -14.44
C GLY A 185 15.66 13.21 -14.03
N LYS A 186 15.01 13.96 -14.91
CA LYS A 186 13.69 14.58 -14.66
C LYS A 186 12.55 13.57 -14.49
N LEU A 187 12.71 12.35 -14.99
CA LEU A 187 11.68 11.30 -14.89
C LEU A 187 11.84 10.44 -13.63
N SER A 188 12.89 10.66 -12.82
CA SER A 188 13.20 9.86 -11.63
C SER A 188 12.05 9.79 -10.63
N VAL A 189 11.40 10.92 -10.33
CA VAL A 189 10.25 10.94 -9.41
C VAL A 189 9.09 10.08 -9.94
N LEU A 190 8.82 10.12 -11.25
CA LEU A 190 7.76 9.32 -11.87
C LEU A 190 8.13 7.83 -11.90
N PHE A 191 9.39 7.49 -12.22
CA PHE A 191 9.92 6.13 -12.17
C PHE A 191 9.79 5.52 -10.77
N TRP A 192 10.32 6.23 -9.76
CA TRP A 192 10.23 5.76 -8.38
C TRP A 192 8.81 5.73 -7.86
N PHE A 193 7.94 6.66 -8.27
CA PHE A 193 6.52 6.61 -7.94
C PHE A 193 5.88 5.34 -8.53
N ALA A 194 6.16 5.02 -9.80
CA ALA A 194 5.64 3.82 -10.44
C ALA A 194 6.04 2.55 -9.70
N VAL A 195 7.34 2.38 -9.44
CA VAL A 195 7.88 1.19 -8.76
C VAL A 195 7.37 1.11 -7.33
N LEU A 196 7.54 2.17 -6.54
CA LEU A 196 7.20 2.15 -5.12
C LEU A 196 5.70 2.04 -4.88
N SER A 197 4.86 2.66 -5.72
CA SER A 197 3.40 2.56 -5.56
C SER A 197 2.94 1.10 -5.77
N ILE A 198 3.46 0.41 -6.79
CA ILE A 198 3.18 -1.03 -6.98
C ILE A 198 3.74 -1.84 -5.80
N SER A 199 5.01 -1.67 -5.45
CA SER A 199 5.65 -2.45 -4.38
C SER A 199 4.97 -2.28 -3.02
N ILE A 200 4.72 -1.04 -2.59
CA ILE A 200 4.07 -0.74 -1.30
C ILE A 200 2.60 -1.18 -1.34
N GLY A 201 1.90 -1.01 -2.47
CA GLY A 201 0.55 -1.53 -2.65
C GLY A 201 0.47 -3.05 -2.48
N LEU A 202 1.43 -3.80 -3.04
CA LEU A 202 1.51 -5.26 -2.88
C LEU A 202 1.88 -5.68 -1.46
N VAL A 203 2.86 -5.01 -0.85
CA VAL A 203 3.28 -5.28 0.53
C VAL A 203 2.13 -5.04 1.50
N ASN A 204 1.38 -3.95 1.34
CA ASN A 204 0.23 -3.66 2.21
C ASN A 204 -0.91 -4.68 2.08
N LEU A 205 -0.92 -5.54 1.07
CA LEU A 205 -1.87 -6.65 0.95
C LEU A 205 -1.40 -7.93 1.68
N LEU A 206 -0.19 -7.96 2.23
CA LEU A 206 0.28 -9.09 3.02
C LEU A 206 -0.61 -9.26 4.28
N PRO A 207 -0.91 -10.51 4.68
CA PRO A 207 -1.71 -10.80 5.87
C PRO A 207 -0.90 -10.65 7.18
N LEU A 208 -0.05 -9.62 7.29
CA LEU A 208 0.81 -9.35 8.44
C LEU A 208 0.23 -8.25 9.33
N ALA A 209 0.33 -8.42 10.64
CA ALA A 209 -0.12 -7.41 11.60
C ALA A 209 0.55 -6.06 11.32
N GLY A 210 -0.26 -4.99 11.31
CA GLY A 210 0.17 -3.63 10.95
C GLY A 210 -0.08 -3.23 9.50
N LEU A 211 -0.39 -4.19 8.61
CA LEU A 211 -0.69 -3.94 7.20
C LEU A 211 -2.20 -4.05 6.92
N ASP A 212 -2.65 -3.46 5.80
CA ASP A 212 -4.06 -3.45 5.43
C ASP A 212 -4.61 -4.84 5.10
N GLY A 213 -3.79 -5.71 4.49
CA GLY A 213 -4.15 -7.08 4.14
C GLY A 213 -4.55 -7.91 5.36
N TYR A 214 -3.95 -7.63 6.53
CA TYR A 214 -4.38 -8.26 7.78
C TYR A 214 -5.79 -7.81 8.19
N LYS A 215 -6.08 -6.50 8.12
CA LYS A 215 -7.41 -5.95 8.44
C LYS A 215 -8.47 -6.39 7.42
N MET A 216 -8.10 -6.54 6.15
CA MET A 216 -8.93 -7.16 5.12
C MET A 216 -9.29 -8.59 5.50
N MET A 217 -8.33 -9.39 5.97
CA MET A 217 -8.60 -10.76 6.40
C MET A 217 -9.50 -10.83 7.63
N GLN A 218 -9.33 -9.93 8.61
CA GLN A 218 -10.26 -9.81 9.73
C GLN A 218 -11.68 -9.48 9.26
N ALA A 219 -11.82 -8.56 8.30
CA ALA A 219 -13.11 -8.25 7.71
C ALA A 219 -13.72 -9.47 6.98
N LEU A 220 -12.94 -10.24 6.23
CA LEU A 220 -13.41 -11.49 5.61
C LEU A 220 -13.85 -12.53 6.66
N GLU A 221 -13.09 -12.67 7.75
CA GLU A 221 -13.44 -13.54 8.87
C GLU A 221 -14.77 -13.12 9.54
N GLU A 222 -15.05 -11.82 9.63
CA GLU A 222 -16.31 -11.27 10.13
C GLU A 222 -17.48 -11.46 9.15
N MET A 223 -17.22 -11.49 7.83
CA MET A 223 -18.24 -11.76 6.81
C MET A 223 -18.76 -13.21 6.87
N VAL A 224 -17.94 -14.14 7.34
CA VAL A 224 -18.25 -15.57 7.38
C VAL A 224 -18.94 -15.96 8.69
N ARG A 225 -20.19 -16.43 8.60
CA ARG A 225 -20.96 -16.93 9.75
C ARG A 225 -20.58 -18.35 10.18
N ASN A 226 -20.11 -19.18 9.25
CA ASN A 226 -19.76 -20.57 9.53
C ASN A 226 -18.47 -20.64 10.36
N ARG A 227 -18.55 -21.20 11.58
CA ARG A 227 -17.42 -21.29 12.53
C ARG A 227 -16.24 -22.09 11.99
N THR A 228 -16.50 -23.17 11.25
CA THR A 228 -15.47 -24.00 10.64
C THR A 228 -14.73 -23.20 9.57
N LEU A 229 -15.46 -22.56 8.66
CA LEU A 229 -14.85 -21.76 7.59
C LEU A 229 -14.06 -20.57 8.15
N LYS A 230 -14.59 -19.89 9.18
CA LYS A 230 -13.89 -18.82 9.89
C LYS A 230 -12.55 -19.30 10.48
N THR A 231 -12.54 -20.48 11.08
CA THR A 231 -11.32 -21.10 11.61
C THR A 231 -10.33 -21.43 10.49
N CYS A 232 -10.80 -21.93 9.35
CA CYS A 232 -9.95 -22.19 8.18
C CYS A 232 -9.33 -20.89 7.64
N ILE A 233 -10.10 -19.81 7.51
CA ILE A 233 -9.61 -18.50 7.04
C ILE A 233 -8.54 -17.98 8.00
N LYS A 234 -8.77 -18.03 9.31
CA LYS A 234 -7.79 -17.61 10.31
C LYS A 234 -6.49 -18.41 10.22
N LYS A 235 -6.59 -19.74 10.12
CA LYS A 235 -5.40 -20.61 9.93
C LYS A 235 -4.66 -20.30 8.63
N ALA A 236 -5.39 -20.10 7.53
CA ALA A 236 -4.81 -19.75 6.24
C ALA A 236 -4.08 -18.40 6.29
N ARG A 237 -4.69 -17.39 6.91
CA ARG A 237 -4.08 -16.08 7.17
C ARG A 237 -2.77 -16.23 7.95
N ASP A 238 -2.81 -16.93 9.08
CA ASP A 238 -1.64 -17.09 9.96
C ASP A 238 -0.52 -17.91 9.27
N LEU A 239 -0.88 -18.92 8.48
CA LEU A 239 0.08 -19.70 7.68
C LEU A 239 0.73 -18.84 6.57
N LEU A 240 -0.07 -18.08 5.83
CA LEU A 240 0.44 -17.17 4.78
C LEU A 240 1.32 -16.08 5.38
N ALA A 241 0.93 -15.52 6.53
CA ALA A 241 1.72 -14.55 7.27
C ALA A 241 3.10 -15.12 7.64
N ALA A 242 3.13 -16.32 8.24
CA ALA A 242 4.37 -16.99 8.60
C ALA A 242 5.24 -17.29 7.37
N LEU A 243 4.63 -17.77 6.28
CA LEU A 243 5.32 -18.04 5.02
C LEU A 243 5.97 -16.78 4.46
N PHE A 244 5.20 -15.69 4.28
CA PHE A 244 5.75 -14.46 3.73
C PHE A 244 6.81 -13.84 4.62
N LEU A 245 6.65 -13.89 5.95
CA LEU A 245 7.67 -13.41 6.88
C LEU A 245 8.97 -14.23 6.75
N ALA A 246 8.87 -15.56 6.70
CA ALA A 246 10.02 -16.43 6.53
C ALA A 246 10.76 -16.13 5.21
N VAL A 247 10.03 -15.88 4.13
CA VAL A 247 10.61 -15.54 2.83
C VAL A 247 11.32 -14.21 2.87
N ILE A 248 10.69 -13.18 3.43
CA ILE A 248 11.32 -11.86 3.57
C ILE A 248 12.65 -12.03 4.32
N LEU A 249 12.67 -12.75 5.44
CA LEU A 249 13.87 -13.02 6.21
C LEU A 249 14.92 -13.81 5.41
N LEU A 250 14.53 -14.83 4.65
CA LEU A 250 15.43 -15.59 3.79
C LEU A 250 16.01 -14.73 2.66
N SER A 251 15.22 -13.84 2.05
CA SER A 251 15.69 -12.89 1.04
C SER A 251 16.73 -11.93 1.63
N PHE A 252 16.54 -11.45 2.87
CA PHE A 252 17.56 -10.66 3.56
C PHE A 252 18.85 -11.44 3.78
N LEU A 253 18.75 -12.68 4.24
CA LEU A 253 19.93 -13.54 4.44
C LEU A 253 20.68 -13.78 3.14
N ALA A 254 19.98 -13.98 2.01
CA ALA A 254 20.59 -14.17 0.70
C ALA A 254 21.38 -12.95 0.18
N ILE A 255 20.97 -11.74 0.59
CA ILE A 255 21.70 -10.49 0.24
C ILE A 255 22.97 -10.38 1.10
N ILE A 256 22.89 -10.73 2.38
CA ILE A 256 23.99 -10.57 3.34
C ILE A 256 25.03 -11.69 3.19
N PHE A 257 24.59 -12.95 3.08
CA PHE A 257 25.42 -14.17 3.17
C PHE A 257 25.55 -14.91 1.84
#